data_AF-A0A235H9Y1-F1
#
_entry.id   AF-A0A235H9Y1-F1
#
_cell.length_a   1.000
_cell.length_b   1.000
_cell.length_c   1.000
_cell.angle_alpha   90.00
_cell.angle_beta   90.00
_cell.angle_gamma   90.00
#
_symmetry.space_group_name_H-M   'P 1'
#
loop_
_entity.id
_entity.type
_entity.pdbx_description
1 polymer ?
#
loop_
_entity_poly.entity_id
_entity_poly.type
_entity_poly.pdbx_seq_one_letter_code
_entity_poly.pdbx_strand_id
1 'polypeptide(L)'
;MDSTGLKLCGPGGRLIEKHGTKRRRSWRALHIGLDAGSGRILAAALTDRGVDDASQVARLLDQISGPEASVTGDGAYDRTGVYASVHERHRRDGAGSARPSHPDDHGKAAWLGSGPAGTQAGWC
;
A
#
# COMPACT_ATOMS: atom_id res chain seq x y z
N MET A 1 -3.98 -2.28 -1.37
CA MET A 1 -2.90 -2.72 -0.48
C MET A 1 -3.48 -3.71 0.49
N ASP A 2 -2.78 -4.80 0.70
CA ASP A 2 -3.22 -5.88 1.58
C ASP A 2 -1.98 -6.55 2.17
N SER A 3 -2.13 -7.17 3.33
CA SER A 3 -1.08 -7.97 3.97
C SER A 3 -1.54 -9.42 4.11
N THR A 4 -0.64 -10.37 3.83
CA THR A 4 -0.94 -11.79 3.97
C THR A 4 0.18 -12.56 4.68
N GLY A 5 -0.21 -13.49 5.54
CA GLY A 5 0.72 -14.34 6.27
C GLY A 5 1.31 -15.45 5.39
N LEU A 6 2.61 -15.41 5.14
CA LEU A 6 3.36 -16.47 4.47
C LEU A 6 4.05 -17.39 5.46
N LYS A 7 3.83 -18.69 5.28
CA LYS A 7 4.50 -19.74 6.04
C LYS A 7 5.72 -20.24 5.28
N LEU A 8 6.91 -19.95 5.79
CA LEU A 8 8.17 -20.44 5.25
C LEU A 8 8.46 -21.82 5.85
N CYS A 9 8.33 -22.85 5.01
CA CYS A 9 8.74 -24.21 5.33
C CYS A 9 10.18 -24.44 4.85
N GLY A 10 10.97 -25.15 5.65
CA GLY A 10 12.32 -25.60 5.25
C GLY A 10 12.26 -26.57 4.06
N PRO A 11 13.43 -26.94 3.50
CA PRO A 11 13.51 -27.79 2.33
C PRO A 11 12.79 -29.13 2.56
N GLY A 12 12.15 -29.66 1.50
CA GLY A 12 11.34 -30.87 1.54
C GLY A 12 12.11 -32.11 2.01
N GLY A 13 11.39 -33.21 2.28
CA GLY A 13 11.90 -34.41 2.99
C GLY A 13 13.29 -34.91 2.56
N ARG A 14 13.62 -34.83 1.26
CA ARG A 14 14.92 -35.25 0.71
C ARG A 14 16.13 -34.49 1.28
N LEU A 15 15.99 -33.24 1.70
CA LEU A 15 17.10 -32.45 2.29
C LEU A 15 17.24 -32.68 3.80
N ILE A 16 16.15 -33.07 4.47
CA ILE A 16 16.12 -33.40 5.90
C ILE A 16 16.87 -34.72 6.14
N GLU A 17 16.69 -35.70 5.25
CA GLU A 17 17.33 -37.03 5.35
C GLU A 17 18.85 -36.98 5.15
N LYS A 18 19.37 -36.13 4.27
CA LYS A 18 20.81 -36.10 3.97
C LYS A 18 21.66 -35.25 4.92
N HIS A 19 21.10 -34.21 5.54
CA HIS A 19 21.92 -33.22 6.26
C HIS A 19 21.44 -32.88 7.68
N GLY A 20 20.34 -33.49 8.16
CA GLY A 20 19.83 -33.24 9.52
C GLY A 20 19.41 -31.79 9.80
N THR A 21 19.45 -30.90 8.80
CA THR A 21 19.17 -29.48 8.96
C THR A 21 17.67 -29.26 9.08
N LYS A 22 17.12 -29.31 10.30
CA LYS A 22 15.79 -28.77 10.61
C LYS A 22 15.85 -27.24 10.61
N ARG A 23 15.60 -26.59 9.48
CA ARG A 23 15.28 -25.15 9.51
C ARG A 23 13.87 -25.00 10.11
N ARG A 24 13.76 -24.21 11.20
CA ARG A 24 12.48 -23.98 11.90
C ARG A 24 11.49 -23.29 10.96
N ARG A 25 10.25 -23.79 10.96
CA ARG A 25 9.09 -23.17 10.30
C ARG A 25 8.94 -21.75 10.83
N SER A 26 8.91 -20.76 9.95
CA SER A 26 8.72 -19.35 10.31
C SER A 26 7.55 -18.76 9.53
N TRP A 27 7.01 -17.66 10.05
CA TRP A 27 5.96 -16.90 9.39
C TRP A 27 6.48 -15.50 9.08
N ARG A 28 6.10 -14.99 7.91
CA ARG A 28 6.41 -13.64 7.42
C ARG A 28 5.10 -12.98 6.97
N ALA A 29 5.03 -11.66 7.00
CA ALA A 29 3.95 -10.91 6.38
C ALA A 29 4.41 -10.45 5.00
N LEU A 30 3.63 -10.74 3.97
CA LEU A 30 3.78 -10.22 2.62
C LEU A 30 2.78 -9.08 2.43
N HIS A 31 3.29 -7.88 2.22
CA HIS A 31 2.51 -6.69 1.90
C HIS A 31 2.54 -6.50 0.39
N ILE A 32 1.39 -6.25 -0.23
CA ILE A 32 1.27 -6.19 -1.69
C ILE A 32 0.44 -4.98 -2.14
N GLY A 33 0.94 -4.29 -3.17
CA GLY A 33 0.24 -3.24 -3.90
C GLY A 33 -0.11 -3.73 -5.30
N LEU A 34 -1.38 -3.62 -5.69
CA LEU A 34 -1.88 -4.00 -6.99
C LEU A 34 -2.40 -2.78 -7.75
N ASP A 35 -2.21 -2.75 -9.06
CA ASP A 35 -2.95 -1.86 -9.94
C ASP A 35 -4.42 -2.30 -9.98
N ALA A 36 -5.34 -1.38 -9.65
CA ALA A 36 -6.76 -1.71 -9.56
C ALA A 36 -7.40 -2.06 -10.91
N GLY A 37 -6.87 -1.52 -12.02
CA GLY A 37 -7.41 -1.76 -13.35
C GLY A 37 -6.95 -3.07 -13.98
N SER A 38 -5.65 -3.37 -13.88
CA SER A 38 -5.03 -4.54 -14.52
C SER A 38 -4.78 -5.73 -13.58
N GLY A 39 -4.87 -5.53 -12.27
CA GLY A 39 -4.54 -6.55 -11.27
C GLY A 39 -3.04 -6.87 -11.18
N ARG A 40 -2.18 -6.10 -11.83
CA ARG A 40 -0.73 -6.30 -11.81
C ARG A 40 -0.14 -5.91 -10.46
N ILE A 41 0.86 -6.66 -10.02
CA ILE A 41 1.62 -6.33 -8.82
C ILE A 41 2.53 -5.14 -9.13
N LEU A 42 2.35 -4.04 -8.41
CA LEU A 42 3.17 -2.83 -8.54
C LEU A 42 4.21 -2.69 -7.43
N ALA A 43 3.92 -3.26 -6.25
CA ALA A 43 4.81 -3.18 -5.10
C ALA A 43 4.68 -4.42 -4.21
N ALA A 44 5.78 -4.82 -3.58
CA ALA A 44 5.76 -5.88 -2.59
C ALA A 44 6.79 -5.63 -1.47
N ALA A 45 6.47 -6.05 -0.26
CA ALA A 45 7.41 -6.08 0.86
C ALA A 45 7.21 -7.34 1.71
N LEU A 46 8.29 -7.98 2.13
CA LEU A 46 8.26 -9.13 3.02
C LEU A 46 8.87 -8.75 4.37
N THR A 47 8.11 -8.88 5.45
CA THR A 47 8.54 -8.50 6.80
C THR A 47 8.38 -9.65 7.80
N ASP A 48 8.98 -9.50 8.98
CA ASP A 48 8.58 -10.31 10.14
C ASP A 48 7.10 -10.06 10.48
N ARG A 49 6.45 -11.07 11.09
CA ARG A 49 5.01 -11.01 11.43
C ARG A 49 4.64 -9.87 12.37
N GLY A 50 5.56 -9.43 13.23
CA GLY A 50 5.31 -8.38 14.22
C GLY A 50 5.43 -6.96 13.67
N VAL A 51 5.75 -6.81 12.38
CA VAL A 51 5.84 -5.50 11.74
C VAL A 51 4.43 -5.04 11.35
N ASP A 52 4.11 -3.81 11.76
CA ASP A 52 2.83 -3.16 11.47
C ASP A 52 2.63 -2.89 9.97
N ASP A 53 1.44 -3.19 9.45
CA ASP A 53 1.12 -3.08 8.02
C ASP A 53 1.19 -1.63 7.52
N ALA A 54 0.64 -0.70 8.30
CA ALA A 54 0.65 0.73 7.96
C ALA A 54 2.07 1.30 7.86
N SER A 55 3.03 0.79 8.64
CA SER A 55 4.43 1.19 8.55
C SER A 55 5.09 0.87 7.19
N GLN A 56 4.51 -0.04 6.39
CA GLN A 56 5.07 -0.45 5.11
C GLN A 56 4.59 0.39 3.92
N VAL A 57 3.58 1.26 4.09
CA VAL A 57 2.98 2.02 2.99
C VAL A 57 3.99 2.87 2.25
N ALA A 58 4.80 3.68 2.94
CA ALA A 58 5.80 4.54 2.29
C ALA A 58 6.76 3.72 1.39
N ARG A 59 7.22 2.58 1.89
CA ARG A 59 8.09 1.66 1.15
C ARG A 59 7.41 1.03 -0.07
N LEU A 60 6.10 0.75 0.02
CA LEU A 60 5.35 0.21 -1.11
C LEU A 60 5.13 1.29 -2.17
N LEU A 61 4.77 2.50 -1.74
CA LEU A 61 4.58 3.64 -2.62
C LEU A 61 5.85 3.98 -3.41
N ASP A 62 7.03 3.97 -2.77
CA ASP A 62 8.31 4.22 -3.44
C ASP A 62 8.65 3.22 -4.57
N GLN A 63 7.99 2.06 -4.63
CA GLN A 63 8.18 1.07 -5.71
C GLN A 63 7.28 1.34 -6.91
N ILE A 64 6.19 2.09 -6.74
CA ILE A 64 5.24 2.34 -7.81
C ILE A 64 5.77 3.47 -8.70
N SER A 65 5.68 3.28 -10.01
CA SER A 65 6.13 4.27 -10.98
C SER A 65 4.99 5.21 -11.36
N GLY A 66 5.24 6.51 -11.23
CA GLY A 66 4.28 7.56 -11.58
C GLY A 66 3.20 7.79 -10.51
N PRO A 67 2.36 8.80 -10.71
CA PRO A 67 1.35 9.17 -9.73
C PRO A 67 0.20 8.15 -9.69
N GLU A 68 -0.22 7.76 -8.49
CA GLU A 68 -1.50 7.06 -8.31
C GLU A 68 -2.65 8.06 -8.37
N ALA A 69 -3.82 7.59 -8.80
CA ALA A 69 -5.07 8.33 -8.65
C ALA A 69 -5.66 8.17 -7.23
N SER A 70 -5.50 6.99 -6.64
CA SER A 70 -6.00 6.66 -5.29
C SER A 70 -5.30 5.44 -4.72
N VAL A 71 -5.35 5.29 -3.39
CA VAL A 71 -4.85 4.11 -2.66
C VAL A 71 -6.00 3.53 -1.85
N THR A 72 -6.27 2.24 -2.03
CA THR A 72 -7.25 1.48 -1.25
C THR A 72 -6.55 0.38 -0.49
N GLY A 73 -6.87 0.20 0.79
CA GLY A 73 -6.39 -0.93 1.60
C GLY A 73 -7.43 -1.35 2.63
N ASP A 74 -7.14 -2.44 3.34
CA ASP A 74 -7.97 -2.85 4.48
C ASP A 74 -7.82 -1.87 5.67
N GLY A 75 -8.61 -2.10 6.73
CA GLY A 75 -8.64 -1.23 7.92
C GLY A 75 -7.32 -1.13 8.69
N ALA A 76 -6.38 -2.06 8.52
CA ALA A 76 -5.04 -1.94 9.12
C ALA A 76 -4.25 -0.75 8.55
N TYR A 77 -4.60 -0.30 7.34
CA TYR A 77 -4.02 0.87 6.68
C TYR A 77 -4.73 2.19 7.00
N ASP A 78 -5.87 2.17 7.72
CA ASP A 78 -6.58 3.37 8.14
C ASP A 78 -5.87 4.04 9.34
N ARG A 79 -4.76 4.70 9.05
CA ARG A 79 -3.88 5.35 10.03
C ARG A 79 -3.43 6.71 9.52
N THR A 80 -3.33 7.70 10.41
CA THR A 80 -2.86 9.07 10.08
C THR A 80 -1.53 9.08 9.33
N GLY A 81 -0.58 8.21 9.71
CA GLY A 81 0.73 8.11 9.03
C GLY A 81 0.65 7.60 7.59
N VAL A 82 -0.36 6.77 7.28
CA VAL A 82 -0.62 6.28 5.91
C VAL A 82 -1.13 7.42 5.04
N TYR A 83 -2.13 8.17 5.52
CA TYR A 83 -2.65 9.35 4.81
C TYR A 83 -1.55 10.39 4.55
N ALA A 84 -0.69 10.65 5.54
CA ALA A 84 0.44 11.55 5.38
C ALA A 84 1.42 11.05 4.30
N SER A 85 1.78 9.76 4.31
CA SER A 85 2.70 9.17 3.32
C SER A 85 2.17 9.25 1.89
N VAL A 86 0.88 8.96 1.71
CA VAL A 86 0.19 9.08 0.41
C VAL A 86 0.19 10.54 -0.04
N HIS A 87 -0.15 11.47 0.86
CA HIS A 87 -0.20 12.90 0.56
C HIS A 87 1.17 13.48 0.14
N GLU A 88 2.24 13.14 0.87
CA GLU A 88 3.60 13.55 0.56
C GLU A 88 4.04 13.03 -0.81
N ARG A 89 3.67 11.80 -1.14
CA ARG A 89 4.00 11.24 -2.43
C ARG A 89 3.24 11.89 -3.59
N HIS A 90 1.93 12.14 -3.44
CA HIS A 90 1.18 12.86 -4.47
C HIS A 90 1.77 14.25 -4.74
N ARG A 91 2.25 14.94 -3.69
CA ARG A 91 2.98 16.21 -3.85
C ARG A 91 4.27 16.04 -4.64
N ARG A 92 5.04 14.99 -4.35
CA ARG A 92 6.30 14.70 -5.04
C ARG A 92 6.09 14.42 -6.53
N ASP A 93 5.07 13.64 -6.87
CA ASP A 93 4.89 13.13 -8.23
C ASP A 93 4.16 14.11 -9.16
N GLY A 94 3.85 15.33 -8.68
CA GLY A 94 3.33 16.41 -9.51
C GLY A 94 1.93 16.17 -10.08
N ALA A 95 1.19 15.17 -9.56
CA ALA A 95 -0.24 15.05 -9.82
C ALA A 95 -0.92 16.32 -9.29
N GLY A 96 -1.48 17.13 -10.19
CA GLY A 96 -1.84 18.52 -9.97
C GLY A 96 -2.41 18.82 -8.58
N SER A 97 -1.79 19.79 -7.89
CA SER A 97 -2.25 20.36 -6.63
C SER A 97 -3.65 20.98 -6.81
N ALA A 98 -4.70 20.17 -6.66
CA ALA A 98 -6.03 20.71 -6.40
C ALA A 98 -5.97 21.50 -5.09
N ARG A 99 -6.24 22.80 -5.15
CA ARG A 99 -6.41 23.62 -3.95
C ARG A 99 -7.71 23.17 -3.26
N PRO A 100 -7.69 22.82 -1.96
CA PRO A 100 -8.94 22.61 -1.24
C PRO A 100 -9.69 23.94 -1.17
N SER A 101 -10.92 23.98 -1.68
CA SER A 101 -11.85 25.06 -1.39
C SER A 101 -12.33 24.95 0.06
N HIS A 102 -12.71 26.09 0.65
CA HIS A 102 -13.16 26.24 2.05
C HIS A 102 -14.00 25.04 2.53
N PRO A 103 -13.77 24.52 3.75
CA PRO A 103 -14.62 23.47 4.31
C PRO A 103 -16.06 23.98 4.42
N ASP A 104 -17.03 23.14 4.07
CA ASP A 104 -18.43 23.44 4.37
C ASP A 104 -18.69 23.40 5.90
N ASP A 105 -19.84 23.92 6.32
CA ASP A 105 -20.24 24.01 7.74
C ASP A 105 -20.32 22.64 8.45
N HIS A 106 -20.18 21.52 7.72
CA HIS A 106 -20.10 20.16 8.24
C HIS A 106 -18.67 19.59 8.29
N GLY A 107 -17.65 20.41 8.01
CA GLY A 107 -16.23 20.07 8.14
C GLY A 107 -15.69 19.17 7.02
N LYS A 108 -16.41 19.04 5.91
CA LYS A 108 -15.97 18.22 4.76
C LYS A 108 -15.16 19.08 3.79
N ALA A 109 -14.10 18.50 3.21
CA ALA A 109 -13.23 19.17 2.24
C ALA A 109 -13.45 18.56 0.85
N ALA A 110 -13.68 19.42 -0.14
CA ALA A 110 -13.85 19.02 -1.54
C ALA A 110 -12.55 19.17 -2.34
N TRP A 111 -12.20 18.14 -3.12
CA TRP A 111 -11.04 18.16 -4.03
C TRP A 111 -11.52 18.29 -5.49
N LEU A 112 -11.06 19.34 -6.19
CA LEU A 112 -11.33 19.54 -7.61
C LEU A 112 -10.21 18.90 -8.45
N GLY A 113 -10.44 17.69 -8.96
CA GLY A 113 -9.56 17.08 -9.96
C GLY A 113 -9.74 17.75 -11.33
N SER A 114 -8.64 18.20 -11.96
CA SER A 114 -8.63 18.61 -13.37
C SER A 114 -8.13 17.44 -14.23
N GLY A 115 -9.05 16.63 -14.75
CA GLY A 115 -8.77 15.67 -15.82
C GLY A 115 -9.14 16.25 -17.20
N PRO A 116 -8.50 15.83 -18.29
CA PRO A 116 -8.96 16.18 -19.63
C PRO A 116 -10.27 15.43 -19.90
N ALA A 117 -11.37 16.18 -19.94
CA ALA A 117 -12.77 15.77 -20.07
C ALA A 117 -13.47 15.40 -18.74
N GLY A 118 -14.22 16.38 -18.20
CA GLY A 118 -15.30 16.18 -17.23
C GLY A 118 -14.89 16.42 -15.78
N THR A 119 -15.29 17.55 -15.22
CA THR A 119 -15.21 17.83 -13.78
C THR A 119 -16.09 16.83 -13.00
N GLN A 120 -15.48 15.91 -12.25
CA GLN A 120 -16.19 15.10 -11.27
C GLN A 120 -15.65 15.41 -9.88
N ALA A 121 -16.49 16.02 -9.03
CA ALA A 121 -16.21 16.21 -7.62
C ALA A 121 -16.61 14.93 -6.86
N GLY A 122 -15.64 14.31 -6.18
CA GLY A 122 -15.88 13.20 -5.26
C GLY A 122 -15.83 13.70 -3.82
N TRP A 123 -16.77 13.23 -2.98
CA TRP A 123 -16.85 13.55 -1.55
C TRP A 123 -16.23 12.41 -0.74
N CYS A 124 -15.48 12.73 0.31
CA CYS A 124 -15.18 11.80 1.41
C CYS A 124 -16.24 11.91 2.51
#